data_AF-A0A661QZ38-F1
#
_entry.id   AF-A0A661QZ38-F1
#
_cell.length_a   1.000
_cell.length_b   1.000
_cell.length_c   1.000
_cell.angle_alpha   90.00
_cell.angle_beta   90.00
_cell.angle_gamma   90.00
#
_symmetry.space_group_name_H-M   'P 1'
#
loop_
_entity.id
_entity.type
_entity.pdbx_description
1 polymer ?
#
loop_
_entity_poly.entity_id
_entity_poly.type
_entity_poly.pdbx_seq_one_letter_code
_entity_poly.pdbx_strand_id
1 'polypeptide(L)'
;MILSAGIVVVRKEGNEWKYLFLRTYRNWDFPKGVVESTETPIEAAKREVQEEAGITELNFRWGDVFEETLPYSGTGGEKIARYYIAETSQSIVTFSINPELGRPEHHEYRWLSYDEIKELAPKRLFSIIEWANSLLKQNRPTA
;
A
#
# COMPACT_ATOMS: atom_id res chain seq x y z
N MET A 1 -18.25 -11.22 1.55
CA MET A 1 -17.40 -10.02 1.36
C MET A 1 -16.01 -10.37 1.87
N ILE A 2 -14.98 -10.21 1.04
CA ILE A 2 -13.59 -10.55 1.37
C ILE A 2 -12.89 -9.26 1.80
N LEU A 3 -12.20 -9.30 2.94
CA LEU A 3 -11.36 -8.20 3.40
C LEU A 3 -9.92 -8.43 2.95
N SER A 4 -9.36 -7.42 2.30
CA SER A 4 -7.93 -7.30 2.07
C SER A 4 -7.38 -6.14 2.89
N ALA A 5 -6.11 -6.23 3.28
CA ALA A 5 -5.44 -5.17 4.00
C ALA A 5 -4.05 -4.89 3.41
N GLY A 6 -3.65 -3.62 3.47
CA GLY A 6 -2.38 -3.16 2.92
C GLY A 6 -1.90 -1.86 3.51
N ILE A 7 -0.79 -1.37 2.97
CA ILE A 7 -0.14 -0.15 3.46
C ILE A 7 0.17 0.79 2.30
N VAL A 8 -0.23 2.04 2.45
CA VAL A 8 0.34 3.16 1.72
C VAL A 8 1.74 3.42 2.27
N VAL A 9 2.73 2.71 1.73
CA VAL A 9 4.12 2.87 2.14
C VAL A 9 4.66 4.16 1.53
N VAL A 10 5.13 5.06 2.38
CA VAL A 10 5.71 6.33 1.98
C VAL A 10 7.16 6.43 2.40
N ARG A 11 7.95 7.17 1.63
CA ARG A 11 9.31 7.54 2.01
C ARG A 11 9.59 8.98 1.63
N LYS A 12 10.49 9.60 2.37
CA LYS A 12 10.92 10.96 2.11
C LYS A 12 12.12 10.96 1.16
N GLU A 13 12.03 11.67 0.05
CA GLU A 13 13.15 11.96 -0.85
C GLU A 13 13.34 13.48 -0.90
N GLY A 14 14.35 13.98 -0.19
CA GLY A 14 14.52 15.42 0.02
C GLY A 14 13.33 16.03 0.75
N ASN A 15 12.63 16.97 0.10
CA ASN A 15 11.44 17.63 0.64
C ASN A 15 10.12 17.03 0.14
N GLU A 16 10.18 15.96 -0.65
CA GLU A 16 8.99 15.33 -1.22
C GLU A 16 8.70 13.98 -0.58
N TRP A 17 7.42 13.67 -0.47
CA TRP A 17 6.96 12.32 -0.15
C TRP A 17 6.79 11.52 -1.44
N LYS A 18 7.34 10.31 -1.46
CA LYS A 18 7.11 9.32 -2.50
C LYS A 18 6.29 8.16 -1.95
N TYR A 19 5.42 7.63 -2.78
CA TYR A 19 4.51 6.52 -2.50
C TYR A 19 4.99 5.29 -3.24
N LEU A 20 5.03 4.15 -2.55
CA LEU A 20 5.33 2.87 -3.19
C LEU A 20 4.09 2.37 -3.93
N PHE A 21 4.26 2.10 -5.22
CA PHE A 21 3.24 1.48 -6.06
C PHE A 21 3.83 0.25 -6.74
N LEU A 22 3.09 -0.85 -6.69
CA LEU A 22 3.49 -2.12 -7.27
C LEU A 22 2.60 -2.43 -8.48
N ARG A 23 3.18 -3.10 -9.47
CA ARG A 23 2.47 -3.47 -10.70
C ARG A 23 2.32 -4.98 -10.84
N THR A 24 1.07 -5.39 -11.04
CA THR A 24 0.71 -6.75 -11.43
C THR A 24 -0.01 -6.69 -12.77
N TYR A 25 0.62 -7.27 -13.80
CA TYR A 25 0.23 -7.11 -15.20
C TYR A 25 0.04 -5.65 -15.65
N ARG A 26 -1.20 -5.19 -15.78
CA ARG A 26 -1.54 -3.81 -16.18
C ARG A 26 -2.03 -2.95 -15.02
N ASN A 27 -2.22 -3.55 -13.85
CA ASN A 27 -2.82 -2.89 -12.72
C ASN A 27 -1.72 -2.41 -11.77
N TRP A 28 -1.89 -1.18 -11.31
CA TRP A 28 -1.08 -0.57 -10.28
C TRP A 28 -1.87 -0.50 -8.98
N ASP A 29 -1.21 -0.82 -7.86
CA ASP A 29 -1.81 -0.83 -6.54
C ASP A 29 -0.78 -0.55 -5.45
N PHE A 30 -1.28 -0.26 -4.25
CA PHE A 30 -0.48 -0.38 -3.05
C PHE A 30 -0.32 -1.86 -2.67
N PRO A 31 0.78 -2.22 -1.98
CA PRO A 31 0.96 -3.60 -1.50
C PRO A 31 -0.17 -4.01 -0.55
N LYS A 32 -0.83 -5.14 -0.84
CA LYS A 32 -2.01 -5.63 -0.11
C LYS A 32 -2.47 -7.02 -0.56
N GLY A 33 -2.84 -7.84 0.41
CA GLY A 33 -3.47 -9.13 0.18
C GLY A 33 -4.63 -9.42 1.14
N VAL A 34 -5.08 -10.68 1.15
CA VAL A 34 -6.27 -11.09 1.91
C VAL A 34 -5.93 -11.22 3.39
N VAL A 35 -6.84 -10.76 4.26
CA VAL A 35 -6.70 -10.97 5.71
C VAL A 35 -7.03 -12.42 6.04
N GLU A 36 -6.07 -13.14 6.62
CA GLU A 36 -6.27 -14.51 7.06
C GLU A 36 -7.02 -14.61 8.40
N SER A 37 -7.55 -15.79 8.73
CA SER A 37 -8.36 -15.99 9.95
C SER A 37 -7.57 -15.87 11.26
N THR A 38 -6.25 -15.93 11.21
CA THR A 38 -5.36 -15.97 12.39
C THR A 38 -4.65 -14.63 12.66
N GLU A 39 -4.93 -13.60 11.86
CA GLU A 39 -4.26 -12.30 11.94
C GLU A 39 -5.26 -11.15 11.99
N THR A 40 -4.85 -10.03 12.57
CA THR A 40 -5.56 -8.76 12.46
C THR A 40 -5.30 -8.11 11.10
N PRO A 41 -6.17 -7.19 10.63
CA PRO A 41 -5.95 -6.53 9.34
C PRO A 41 -4.60 -5.77 9.23
N ILE A 42 -4.08 -5.21 10.33
CA ILE A 42 -2.79 -4.52 10.29
C ILE A 42 -1.61 -5.50 10.25
N GLU A 43 -1.75 -6.69 10.86
CA GLU A 43 -0.75 -7.76 10.75
C GLU A 43 -0.70 -8.30 9.33
N ALA A 44 -1.87 -8.55 8.72
CA ALA A 44 -1.98 -8.89 7.30
C ALA A 44 -1.29 -7.85 6.41
N ALA A 45 -1.60 -6.56 6.62
CA ALA A 45 -1.01 -5.48 5.85
C ALA A 45 0.53 -5.44 5.94
N LYS A 46 1.10 -5.70 7.13
CA LYS A 46 2.57 -5.77 7.32
C LYS A 46 3.17 -6.98 6.63
N ARG A 47 2.55 -8.16 6.77
CA ARG A 47 2.97 -9.40 6.11
C ARG A 47 3.00 -9.23 4.59
N GLU A 48 1.92 -8.70 4.01
CA GLU A 48 1.79 -8.49 2.57
C GLU A 48 2.83 -7.50 2.03
N VAL A 49 3.13 -6.43 2.75
CA VAL A 49 4.21 -5.50 2.37
C VAL A 49 5.57 -6.17 2.39
N GLN A 50 5.82 -7.05 3.37
CA GLN A 50 7.05 -7.83 3.41
C GLN A 50 7.13 -8.83 2.25
N GLU A 51 6.04 -9.54 1.95
CA GLU A 51 5.98 -10.56 0.89
C GLU A 51 6.09 -9.92 -0.51
N GLU A 52 5.28 -8.90 -0.78
CA GLU A 52 5.17 -8.27 -2.10
C GLU A 52 6.29 -7.26 -2.36
N ALA A 53 6.90 -6.65 -1.33
CA ALA A 53 7.89 -5.60 -1.52
C ALA A 53 9.21 -5.77 -0.75
N GLY A 54 9.32 -6.74 0.16
CA GLY A 54 10.52 -6.92 1.01
C GLY A 54 10.76 -5.78 2.00
N ILE A 55 9.75 -4.94 2.26
CA ILE A 55 9.87 -3.82 3.20
C ILE A 55 9.48 -4.31 4.59
N THR A 56 10.39 -4.17 5.54
CA THR A 56 10.24 -4.60 6.94
C THR A 56 10.32 -3.42 7.91
N GLU A 57 10.98 -2.34 7.52
CA GLU A 57 11.10 -1.10 8.29
C GLU A 57 9.87 -0.22 8.06
N LEU A 58 8.84 -0.41 8.89
CA LEU A 58 7.58 0.34 8.82
C LEU A 58 7.36 1.15 10.09
N ASN A 59 7.32 2.47 9.96
CA ASN A 59 7.02 3.40 11.04
C ASN A 59 5.59 3.97 10.90
N PHE A 60 4.69 3.52 11.77
CA PHE A 60 3.30 3.98 11.86
C PHE A 60 3.17 5.25 12.70
N ARG A 61 3.94 6.29 12.35
CA ARG A 61 3.98 7.57 13.10
C ARG A 61 2.66 8.35 13.13
N TRP A 62 1.69 7.98 12.28
CA TRP A 62 0.33 8.52 12.26
C TRP A 62 -0.66 7.69 13.07
N GLY A 63 -0.17 6.65 13.77
CA GLY A 63 -0.99 5.67 14.49
C GLY A 63 -1.58 4.60 13.57
N ASP A 64 -2.36 3.69 14.17
CA ASP A 64 -3.02 2.58 13.48
C ASP A 64 -4.32 3.02 12.79
N VAL A 65 -4.29 4.20 12.14
CA VAL A 65 -5.40 4.76 11.37
C VAL A 65 -5.47 4.10 9.99
N PHE A 66 -6.68 4.00 9.45
CA PHE A 66 -6.92 3.40 8.15
C PHE A 66 -8.06 4.07 7.38
N GLU A 67 -8.07 3.84 6.07
CA GLU A 67 -9.18 4.15 5.16
C GLU A 67 -9.52 2.91 4.33
N GLU A 68 -10.78 2.77 3.94
CA GLU A 68 -11.26 1.63 3.15
C GLU A 68 -11.72 2.09 1.76
N THR A 69 -11.52 1.23 0.77
CA THR A 69 -12.14 1.43 -0.54
C THR A 69 -13.63 1.18 -0.45
N LEU A 70 -14.41 1.75 -1.38
CA LEU A 70 -15.74 1.22 -1.66
C LEU A 70 -15.65 -0.27 -2.04
N PRO A 71 -16.71 -1.06 -1.80
CA PRO A 71 -16.77 -2.43 -2.27
C PRO A 71 -16.56 -2.53 -3.78
N TYR A 72 -15.78 -3.52 -4.23
CA TYR A 72 -15.52 -3.77 -5.63
C TYR A 72 -15.50 -5.27 -5.93
N SER A 73 -15.79 -5.63 -7.18
CA SER A 73 -15.76 -7.03 -7.62
C SER A 73 -14.32 -7.55 -7.66
N GLY A 74 -14.08 -8.70 -7.02
CA GLY A 74 -12.84 -9.45 -7.16
C GLY A 74 -13.09 -10.94 -7.31
N THR A 75 -12.02 -11.71 -7.50
CA THR A 75 -12.09 -13.17 -7.49
C THR A 75 -12.64 -13.66 -6.15
N GLY A 76 -13.70 -14.48 -6.17
CA GLY A 76 -14.36 -14.98 -4.96
C GLY A 76 -15.49 -14.09 -4.42
N GLY A 77 -15.82 -12.98 -5.10
CA GLY A 77 -16.96 -12.12 -4.75
C GLY A 77 -16.57 -10.67 -4.48
N GLU A 78 -17.45 -9.96 -3.79
CA GLU A 78 -17.25 -8.56 -3.42
C GLU A 78 -16.12 -8.40 -2.38
N LYS A 79 -15.25 -7.43 -2.60
CA LYS A 79 -14.04 -7.15 -1.80
C LYS A 79 -14.04 -5.72 -1.28
N ILE A 80 -13.47 -5.54 -0.09
CA ILE A 80 -13.06 -4.23 0.46
C ILE A 80 -11.56 -4.29 0.73
N ALA A 81 -10.83 -3.24 0.37
CA ALA A 81 -9.42 -3.09 0.73
C ALA A 81 -9.26 -2.00 1.80
N ARG A 82 -8.69 -2.37 2.94
CA ARG A 82 -8.30 -1.46 4.02
C ARG A 82 -6.84 -1.09 3.89
N TYR A 83 -6.53 0.20 3.95
CA TYR A 83 -5.16 0.68 3.88
C TYR A 83 -4.77 1.45 5.13
N TYR A 84 -3.59 1.10 5.66
CA TYR A 84 -2.87 1.87 6.66
C TYR A 84 -1.82 2.76 5.99
N ILE A 85 -1.15 3.62 6.74
CA ILE A 85 -0.02 4.43 6.24
C ILE A 85 1.21 4.21 7.13
N ALA A 86 2.37 4.04 6.50
CA ALA A 86 3.63 3.89 7.22
C ALA A 86 4.79 4.53 6.45
N GLU A 87 5.72 5.12 7.19
CA GLU A 87 6.97 5.66 6.66
C GLU A 87 8.04 4.57 6.66
N THR A 88 8.89 4.54 5.62
CA THR A 88 10.07 3.68 5.56
C THR A 88 11.31 4.45 5.10
N SER A 89 12.48 3.99 5.57
CA SER A 89 13.80 4.36 5.03
C SER A 89 14.24 3.47 3.87
N GLN A 90 13.63 2.30 3.68
CA GLN A 90 14.00 1.37 2.62
C GLN A 90 13.64 1.92 1.24
N SER A 91 14.61 1.94 0.33
CA SER A 91 14.41 2.38 -1.06
C SER A 91 14.33 1.23 -2.06
N ILE A 92 14.95 0.09 -1.72
CA ILE A 92 15.02 -1.11 -2.56
C ILE A 92 13.81 -1.99 -2.26
N VAL A 93 13.11 -2.38 -3.32
CA VAL A 93 11.98 -3.31 -3.27
C VAL A 93 12.47 -4.63 -3.85
N THR A 94 12.19 -5.72 -3.13
CA THR A 94 12.50 -7.07 -3.58
C THR A 94 11.21 -7.86 -3.70
N PHE A 95 10.91 -8.32 -4.92
CA PHE A 95 9.75 -9.16 -5.14
C PHE A 95 10.06 -10.60 -4.73
N SER A 96 9.35 -11.09 -3.71
CA SER A 96 9.44 -12.50 -3.34
C SER A 96 8.67 -13.36 -4.36
N ILE A 97 9.10 -14.61 -4.52
CA ILE A 97 8.33 -15.60 -5.28
C ILE A 97 7.13 -15.99 -4.43
N ASN A 98 5.93 -15.81 -4.96
CA ASN A 98 4.73 -16.34 -4.32
C ASN A 98 4.75 -17.87 -4.47
N PRO A 99 4.78 -18.67 -3.37
CA PRO A 99 4.87 -20.13 -3.44
C PRO A 99 3.71 -20.80 -4.18
N GLU A 100 2.51 -20.20 -4.14
CA GLU A 100 1.33 -20.71 -4.84
C GLU A 100 1.39 -20.45 -6.34
N LEU A 101 1.99 -19.33 -6.75
CA LEU A 101 2.10 -18.94 -8.16
C LEU A 101 3.38 -19.45 -8.83
N GLY A 102 4.39 -19.84 -8.05
CA GLY A 102 5.72 -20.24 -8.54
C GLY A 102 6.50 -19.09 -9.20
N ARG A 103 6.03 -17.85 -9.08
CA ARG A 103 6.64 -16.63 -9.63
C ARG A 103 6.30 -15.42 -8.75
N PRO A 104 7.03 -14.30 -8.88
CA PRO A 104 6.62 -13.05 -8.27
C PRO A 104 5.22 -12.63 -8.72
N GLU A 105 4.39 -12.19 -7.78
CA GLU A 105 3.07 -11.61 -8.08
C GLU A 105 3.21 -10.28 -8.81
N HIS A 106 4.19 -9.48 -8.40
CA HIS A 106 4.51 -8.18 -8.98
C HIS A 106 5.81 -8.26 -9.79
N HIS A 107 5.93 -7.40 -10.80
CA HIS A 107 7.08 -7.40 -11.72
C HIS A 107 7.70 -6.00 -11.94
N GLU A 108 7.06 -4.95 -11.43
CA GLU A 108 7.54 -3.57 -11.51
C GLU A 108 7.10 -2.83 -10.24
N TYR A 109 7.96 -1.96 -9.70
CA TYR A 109 7.61 -1.02 -8.64
C TYR A 109 8.03 0.38 -9.02
N ARG A 110 7.34 1.38 -8.46
CA ARG A 110 7.71 2.79 -8.58
C ARG A 110 7.54 3.50 -7.25
N TRP A 111 8.46 4.41 -7.00
CA TRP A 111 8.30 5.47 -6.02
C TRP A 111 7.76 6.70 -6.74
N LEU A 112 6.51 7.05 -6.47
CA LEU A 112 5.78 8.11 -7.19
C LEU A 112 5.52 9.29 -6.27
N SER A 113 5.62 10.51 -6.78
CA SER A 113 5.07 11.70 -6.12
C SER A 113 3.54 11.65 -6.07
N TYR A 114 2.95 12.55 -5.28
CA TYR A 114 1.50 12.70 -5.21
C TYR A 114 0.86 13.03 -6.58
N ASP A 115 1.53 13.78 -7.44
CA ASP A 115 0.98 14.11 -8.76
C ASP A 115 1.08 12.90 -9.72
N GLU A 116 2.22 12.22 -9.73
CA GLU A 116 2.41 11.02 -10.57
C GLU A 116 1.45 9.88 -10.17
N ILE A 117 1.24 9.65 -8.87
CA ILE A 117 0.35 8.56 -8.42
C ILE A 117 -1.12 8.85 -8.76
N LYS A 118 -1.57 10.11 -8.75
CA LYS A 118 -2.94 10.47 -9.17
C LYS A 118 -3.19 10.19 -10.65
N GLU A 119 -2.18 10.38 -11.49
CA GLU A 119 -2.27 10.10 -12.93
C GLU A 119 -2.29 8.59 -13.21
N LEU A 120 -1.52 7.81 -12.44
CA LEU A 120 -1.34 6.37 -12.67
C LEU A 120 -2.40 5.50 -11.99
N ALA A 121 -2.92 5.94 -10.84
CA ALA A 121 -3.75 5.08 -9.99
C ALA A 121 -5.14 4.78 -10.58
N PRO A 122 -5.66 3.55 -10.38
CA PRO A 122 -7.05 3.28 -10.67
C PRO A 122 -7.98 4.10 -9.78
N LYS A 123 -9.13 4.54 -10.32
CA LYS A 123 -10.10 5.41 -9.63
C LYS A 123 -10.50 4.95 -8.22
N ARG A 124 -10.52 3.63 -7.98
CA ARG A 124 -10.86 3.06 -6.66
C ARG A 124 -9.89 3.48 -5.54
N LEU A 125 -8.67 3.88 -5.88
CA LEU A 125 -7.64 4.28 -4.92
C LEU A 125 -7.63 5.79 -4.65
N PHE A 126 -8.44 6.58 -5.36
CA PHE A 126 -8.39 8.04 -5.22
C PHE A 126 -8.73 8.49 -3.79
N SER A 127 -9.72 7.89 -3.14
CA SER A 127 -10.03 8.20 -1.73
C SER A 127 -8.85 7.87 -0.80
N ILE A 128 -8.18 6.74 -1.03
CA ILE A 128 -7.02 6.28 -0.26
C ILE A 128 -5.83 7.23 -0.42
N ILE A 129 -5.55 7.66 -1.66
CA ILE A 129 -4.46 8.58 -1.98
C ILE A 129 -4.70 9.95 -1.34
N GLU A 130 -5.93 10.48 -1.44
CA GLU A 130 -6.28 11.75 -0.82
C GLU A 130 -6.20 11.69 0.71
N TRP A 131 -6.73 10.63 1.30
CA TRP A 131 -6.64 10.37 2.74
C TRP A 131 -5.19 10.35 3.21
N ALA A 132 -4.34 9.53 2.59
CA ALA A 132 -2.93 9.43 2.96
C ALA A 132 -2.20 10.77 2.82
N ASN A 133 -2.39 11.46 1.69
CA ASN A 133 -1.79 12.77 1.44
C ASN A 133 -2.22 13.83 2.47
N SER A 134 -3.46 13.76 2.97
CA SER A 134 -3.94 14.65 4.02
C SER A 134 -3.17 14.45 5.33
N LEU A 135 -2.84 13.20 5.69
CA LEU A 135 -2.05 12.86 6.88
C LEU A 135 -0.59 13.32 6.74
N LEU A 136 -0.02 13.25 5.53
CA LEU A 136 1.33 13.74 5.26
C LEU A 136 1.43 15.26 5.39
N LYS A 137 0.37 16.00 5.06
CA LYS A 137 0.32 17.47 5.13
C LYS A 137 0.09 18.00 6.55
N GLN A 138 -0.67 17.28 7.38
CA GLN A 138 -1.01 17.69 8.75
C GLN A 138 0.19 17.71 9.72
N ASN A 139 1.30 17.06 9.37
CA ASN A 139 2.52 16.98 10.18
C ASN A 139 3.68 17.86 9.67
N ARG A 140 3.42 18.97 8.98
CA ARG A 140 4.44 20.04 8.88
C ARG A 140 4.61 20.62 10.29
N PRO A 141 5.80 20.57 10.92
CA PRO A 141 6.02 21.45 12.06
C PRO A 141 5.78 22.87 11.55
N THR A 142 4.83 23.58 12.17
CA THR A 142 4.75 25.03 12.07
C THR A 142 6.14 25.56 12.36
N ALA A 143 6.78 26.12 11.34
CA ALA A 143 7.98 26.93 11.50
C ALA A 143 7.63 28.21 12.29
#